data_AF-A0AAW3ATH6-F1
#
_entry.id   AF-A0AAW3ATH6-F1
#
_cell.length_a   1.000
_cell.length_b   1.000
_cell.length_c   1.000
_cell.angle_alpha   90.00
_cell.angle_beta   90.00
_cell.angle_gamma   90.00
#
_symmetry.space_group_name_H-M   'P 1'
#
loop_
_entity.id
_entity.type
_entity.pdbx_description
1 polymer ?
#
loop_
_entity_poly.entity_id
_entity_poly.type
_entity_poly.pdbx_seq_one_letter_code
_entity_poly.pdbx_strand_id
1 'polypeptide(L)'
;MSRTKETARTKRSITAKKSKKAPSAVSGLKKVHRRWRPGTCAIREIRRYQKSTELLMQCAPFQRLVREVSSASKRCYSADASATLQHEQPGIRHR
;
A
#
# COMPACT_ATOMS: atom_id res chain seq x y z
N MET A 1 6.07 40.51 -58.67
CA MET A 1 5.14 39.82 -57.74
C MET A 1 5.92 38.70 -57.06
N SER A 2 5.94 38.46 -55.75
CA SER A 2 5.32 39.06 -54.58
C SER A 2 5.94 38.39 -53.34
N ARG A 3 6.48 39.21 -52.43
CA ARG A 3 6.69 38.99 -50.99
C ARG A 3 7.43 37.72 -50.54
N THR A 4 8.73 37.89 -50.29
CA THR A 4 9.46 37.16 -49.26
C THR A 4 8.79 37.39 -47.90
N LYS A 5 8.54 36.32 -47.16
CA LYS A 5 8.12 36.41 -45.75
C LYS A 5 9.14 35.69 -44.90
N GLU A 6 10.30 36.34 -44.71
CA GLU A 6 11.04 36.18 -43.47
C GLU A 6 10.12 36.66 -42.34
N THR A 7 9.61 35.74 -41.54
CA THR A 7 9.14 36.11 -40.20
C THR A 7 10.23 35.76 -39.22
N ALA A 8 10.92 36.79 -38.76
CA ALA A 8 11.88 36.73 -37.67
C ALA A 8 11.32 35.88 -36.53
N ARG A 9 11.95 34.73 -36.27
CA ARG A 9 11.72 33.97 -35.05
C ARG A 9 12.33 34.78 -33.92
N THR A 10 11.56 35.68 -33.33
CA THR A 10 11.90 36.37 -32.09
C THR A 10 12.12 35.31 -31.02
N LYS A 11 13.38 34.93 -30.80
CA LYS A 11 13.80 34.25 -29.58
C LYS A 11 13.40 35.19 -28.45
N ARG A 12 12.36 34.83 -27.70
CA ARG A 12 12.11 35.46 -26.40
C ARG A 12 13.34 35.17 -25.55
N SER A 13 14.26 36.12 -25.50
CA SER A 13 15.28 36.16 -24.47
C SER A 13 14.51 36.35 -23.17
N ILE A 14 14.27 35.25 -22.47
CA ILE A 14 14.00 35.28 -21.04
C ILE A 14 15.29 35.79 -20.38
N THR A 15 15.50 37.09 -20.42
CA THR A 15 16.44 37.75 -19.53
C THR A 15 15.89 37.51 -18.13
N ALA A 16 16.30 36.39 -17.53
CA ALA A 16 16.02 36.07 -16.15
C ALA A 16 16.79 37.06 -15.30
N LYS A 17 16.19 38.24 -15.07
CA LYS A 17 16.57 39.10 -13.95
C LYS A 17 16.30 38.26 -12.70
N LYS A 18 17.34 37.61 -12.20
CA LYS A 18 17.35 36.91 -10.91
C LYS A 18 17.26 37.97 -9.81
N SER A 19 16.06 38.51 -9.59
CA SER A 19 15.75 39.24 -8.38
C SER A 19 15.79 38.24 -7.24
N LYS A 20 16.74 38.44 -6.32
CA LYS A 20 16.84 37.69 -5.07
C LYS A 20 15.50 37.83 -4.34
N LYS A 21 14.74 36.73 -4.23
CA LYS A 21 13.49 36.72 -3.47
C LYS A 21 13.84 36.72 -1.99
N ALA A 22 13.67 37.87 -1.33
CA ALA A 22 13.65 37.95 0.12
C ALA A 22 12.52 37.09 0.69
N PRO A 23 12.64 36.53 1.91
CA PRO A 23 11.52 35.87 2.56
C PRO A 23 10.42 36.92 2.77
N SER A 24 9.29 36.72 2.10
CA SER A 24 8.07 37.44 2.40
C SER A 24 7.61 37.01 3.78
N ALA A 25 7.93 37.83 4.78
CA ALA A 25 7.26 37.81 6.07
C ALA A 25 5.82 38.32 5.85
N VAL A 26 4.93 37.41 5.44
CA VAL A 26 3.49 37.68 5.42
C VAL A 26 2.88 37.26 6.74
N SER A 27 2.69 38.27 7.57
CA SER A 27 1.67 38.33 8.59
C SER A 27 0.27 38.00 8.01
N GLY A 28 -0.50 37.20 8.74
CA GLY A 28 -1.97 37.31 8.74
C GLY A 28 -2.82 36.56 7.69
N LEU A 29 -2.26 35.93 6.65
CA LEU A 29 -3.10 35.09 5.77
C LEU A 29 -3.30 33.71 6.38
N LYS A 30 -4.56 33.38 6.74
CA LYS A 30 -4.97 32.00 7.08
C LYS A 30 -4.36 31.08 6.03
N LYS A 31 -3.43 30.20 6.45
CA LYS A 31 -2.88 29.16 5.59
C LYS A 31 -4.07 28.33 5.11
N VAL A 32 -4.54 28.60 3.89
CA VAL A 32 -5.52 27.76 3.23
C VAL A 32 -4.95 26.35 3.28
N HIS A 33 -5.66 25.43 3.91
CA HIS A 33 -5.21 24.05 4.04
C HIS A 33 -5.00 23.50 2.62
N ARG A 34 -3.72 23.45 2.18
CA ARG A 34 -3.38 23.01 0.83
C ARG A 34 -3.55 21.51 0.78
N ARG A 35 -4.59 21.06 0.09
CA ARG A 35 -4.78 19.63 -0.21
C ARG A 35 -3.63 19.14 -1.08
N TRP A 36 -3.14 17.94 -0.78
CA TRP A 36 -2.12 17.27 -1.58
C TRP A 36 -2.67 16.90 -2.96
N ARG A 37 -1.82 16.93 -3.99
CA ARG A 37 -2.19 16.43 -5.33
C ARG A 37 -2.42 14.90 -5.23
N PRO A 38 -3.35 14.34 -6.02
CA PRO A 38 -3.50 12.89 -6.10
C PRO A 38 -2.15 12.23 -6.39
N GLY A 39 -1.90 11.07 -5.75
CA GLY A 39 -0.62 10.36 -5.83
C GLY A 39 0.49 10.88 -4.91
N THR A 40 0.41 12.10 -4.38
CA THR A 40 1.47 12.64 -3.50
C THR A 40 1.57 11.88 -2.18
N CYS A 41 0.43 11.55 -1.55
CA CYS A 41 0.41 10.75 -0.33
C CYS A 41 0.85 9.30 -0.61
N ALA A 42 0.33 8.70 -1.70
CA ALA A 42 0.68 7.34 -2.09
C ALA A 42 2.20 7.15 -2.30
N ILE A 43 2.87 8.07 -3.02
CA ILE A 43 4.32 7.99 -3.22
C ILE A 43 5.09 8.10 -1.88
N ARG A 44 4.61 8.92 -0.94
CA ARG A 44 5.22 9.03 0.40
C ARG A 44 5.03 7.75 1.22
N GLU A 45 3.86 7.13 1.13
CA GLU A 45 3.55 5.87 1.80
C GLU A 45 4.40 4.72 1.24
N ILE A 46 4.50 4.59 -0.09
CA ILE A 46 5.37 3.58 -0.75
C ILE A 46 6.81 3.70 -0.25
N ARG A 47 7.37 4.92 -0.24
CA ARG A 47 8.74 5.15 0.26
C ARG A 47 8.89 4.83 1.75
N ARG A 48 7.85 5.04 2.56
CA ARG A 48 7.87 4.72 4.00
C ARG A 48 7.89 3.20 4.20
N TYR A 49 6.93 2.47 3.61
CA TYR A 49 6.78 1.02 3.79
C TYR A 49 7.86 0.20 3.11
N GLN A 50 8.59 0.76 2.13
CA GLN A 50 9.77 0.11 1.57
C GLN A 50 11.04 0.37 2.40
N LYS A 51 11.04 1.37 3.27
CA LYS A 51 12.18 1.70 4.14
C LYS A 51 12.13 0.95 5.47
N SER A 52 10.94 0.79 6.03
CA SER A 52 10.70 -0.01 7.24
C SER A 52 10.05 -1.35 6.87
N THR A 53 10.05 -2.29 7.81
CA THR A 53 9.34 -3.57 7.69
C THR A 53 8.30 -3.72 8.80
N GLU A 54 7.65 -2.60 9.17
CA GLU A 54 6.59 -2.61 10.17
C GLU A 54 5.34 -3.34 9.64
N LEU A 55 4.57 -3.93 10.54
CA LEU A 55 3.37 -4.66 10.17
C LEU A 55 2.32 -3.68 9.62
N LEU A 56 1.84 -3.95 8.41
CA LEU A 56 0.84 -3.11 7.72
C LEU A 56 -0.56 -3.25 8.33
N MET A 57 -0.77 -4.31 9.10
CA MET A 57 -2.02 -4.63 9.80
C MET A 57 -1.72 -4.75 11.30
N GLN A 58 -2.71 -4.42 12.14
CA GLN A 58 -2.56 -4.60 13.58
C GLN A 58 -2.34 -6.08 13.94
N CYS A 59 -1.45 -6.34 14.90
CA CYS A 59 -1.11 -7.71 15.30
C CYS A 59 -2.33 -8.47 15.87
N ALA A 60 -3.16 -7.81 16.67
CA ALA A 60 -4.28 -8.44 17.39
C ALA A 60 -5.34 -9.08 16.46
N PRO A 61 -5.91 -8.38 15.45
CA PRO A 61 -6.86 -9.01 14.53
C PRO A 61 -6.21 -10.11 13.68
N PHE A 62 -4.97 -9.93 13.25
CA PHE A 62 -4.25 -10.97 12.50
C PHE A 62 -4.02 -12.22 13.35
N GLN A 63 -3.65 -12.05 14.62
CA GLN A 63 -3.48 -13.17 15.55
C GLN A 63 -4.80 -13.93 15.80
N ARG A 64 -5.93 -13.23 15.91
CA ARG A 64 -7.26 -13.86 16.06
C ARG A 64 -7.59 -14.72 14.83
N LEU A 65 -7.35 -14.19 13.63
CA LEU A 65 -7.54 -14.93 12.38
C LEU A 65 -6.67 -16.19 12.32
N VAL A 66 -5.39 -16.09 12.68
CA VAL A 66 -4.47 -17.25 12.70
C VAL A 66 -4.99 -18.34 13.64
N ARG A 67 -5.51 -17.96 14.82
CA ARG A 67 -6.08 -18.91 15.79
C ARG A 67 -7.33 -19.59 15.26
N GLU A 68 -8.22 -18.85 14.58
CA GLU A 68 -9.44 -19.39 13.99
C GLU A 68 -9.12 -20.46 12.93
N VAL A 69 -8.25 -20.13 11.98
CA VAL A 69 -7.85 -21.05 10.90
C VAL A 69 -7.12 -22.28 11.45
N SER A 70 -6.20 -22.10 12.41
CA SER A 70 -5.47 -23.22 13.03
C SER A 70 -6.35 -24.11 13.91
N SER A 71 -7.39 -23.55 14.54
CA SER A 71 -8.34 -24.34 15.33
C SER A 71 -9.25 -25.19 14.42
N ALA A 72 -9.65 -24.64 13.27
CA ALA A 72 -10.39 -25.38 12.26
C ALA A 72 -9.57 -26.58 11.71
N SER A 73 -8.27 -26.39 11.44
CA SER A 73 -7.42 -27.49 10.94
C SER A 73 -7.23 -28.62 11.94
N LYS A 74 -7.15 -28.33 13.24
CA LYS A 74 -7.04 -29.36 14.28
C LYS A 74 -8.32 -30.18 14.44
N ARG A 75 -9.49 -29.61 14.12
CA ARG A 75 -10.78 -30.29 14.21
C ARG A 75 -10.92 -31.39 13.16
N CYS A 76 -10.36 -31.22 11.96
CA CYS A 76 -10.45 -32.23 10.90
C CYS A 76 -9.45 -33.40 11.07
N TYR A 77 -8.20 -33.17 11.49
CA TYR A 77 -7.25 -34.27 11.70
C TYR A 77 -7.66 -35.27 12.80
N SER A 78 -8.39 -34.82 13.82
CA SER A 78 -8.83 -35.69 14.93
C SER A 78 -10.04 -36.56 14.60
N ALA A 79 -10.86 -36.15 13.62
CA ALA A 79 -12.07 -36.89 13.24
C ALA A 79 -11.76 -38.13 12.40
N ASP A 80 -10.70 -38.07 11.59
CA ASP A 80 -10.29 -39.18 10.71
C ASP A 80 -9.61 -40.32 11.49
N ALA A 81 -8.90 -40.01 12.58
CA ALA A 81 -8.16 -41.00 13.37
C ALA A 81 -9.05 -41.95 14.21
N SER A 82 -10.23 -41.48 14.66
CA SER A 82 -11.17 -42.33 15.41
C SER A 82 -12.00 -43.26 14.52
N ALA A 83 -12.13 -42.95 13.22
CA ALA A 83 -12.95 -43.72 12.28
C ALA A 83 -12.27 -45.03 11.85
N THR A 84 -10.93 -45.11 11.87
CA THR A 84 -10.18 -46.30 11.50
C THR A 84 -10.10 -47.38 12.59
N LEU A 85 -10.42 -47.04 13.85
CA LEU A 85 -10.33 -47.96 15.00
C LEU A 85 -11.61 -48.77 15.26
N GLN A 86 -12.69 -48.54 14.50
CA GLN A 86 -13.99 -49.20 14.71
C GLN A 86 -14.28 -50.38 13.75
N HIS A 87 -13.41 -50.66 12.76
CA HIS A 87 -13.65 -51.74 11.78
C HIS A 87 -13.01 -53.10 12.16
N GLU A 88 -12.33 -53.24 13.29
CA GLU A 88 -11.80 -54.54 13.72
C GLU A 88 -12.84 -55.30 14.56
N GLN A 89 -13.72 -56.05 13.89
CA GLN A 89 -14.60 -57.05 14.52
C GLN A 89 -13.83 -58.35 14.75
N PRO A 90 -13.75 -58.88 15.99
CA PRO A 90 -13.17 -60.19 16.25
C PRO A 90 -14.13 -61.30 15.78
N GLY A 91 -13.96 -61.75 14.55
CA GLY A 91 -14.59 -62.96 14.02
C GLY A 91 -13.89 -64.21 14.56
N ILE A 92 -14.25 -64.66 15.76
CA ILE A 92 -13.87 -65.99 16.26
C ILE A 92 -14.77 -67.03 15.58
N ARG A 93 -14.25 -67.65 14.52
CA ARG A 93 -14.79 -68.88 13.94
C ARG A 93 -14.22 -70.07 14.73
N HIS A 94 -15.04 -70.82 15.45
CA HIS A 94 -14.79 -72.24 15.71
C HIS A 94 -16.11 -73.00 15.73
N ARG A 95 -16.17 -74.03 14.88
CA ARG A 95 -17.15 -75.11 14.86
C ARG A 95 -16.42 -76.38 15.32
#